data_AF-A0A0N6ZIU3-F1
#
_entry.id   AF-A0A0N6ZIU3-F1
#
_cell.length_a   1.000
_cell.length_b   1.000
_cell.length_c   1.000
_cell.angle_alpha   90.00
_cell.angle_beta   90.00
_cell.angle_gamma   90.00
#
_symmetry.space_group_name_H-M   'P 1'
#
loop_
_entity.id
_entity.type
_entity.pdbx_description
1 polymer ?
#
loop_
_entity_poly.entity_id
_entity_poly.type
_entity_poly.pdbx_seq_one_letter_code
_entity_poly.pdbx_strand_id
1 'polypeptide(L)'
;MKVTTAALPLLPLFQRLLPDLPGIPGLPAIPGLPSIPGLSDVAALPGRLTGLSLTLLKASALEAAILAGHLLLYPSGIIQERRPSQAVRPTDAHAPQPSPPAPRLPAPASPPVVLLHGFIDNRSVFLLLRRSLAQHGRREIESLNYSPLTCDIRTAAELLDRHVEEICERTGSERVDVVGHSLGGLIARYYVQRLGGDRRVRTLVTLGTPHAGTKVVPLANAHPIVRQMRPGSPVIEELTRPAPGCRTRFVSFWSDLDHVMDPLETACLDHPDLTVENVRVSGIGHLALPVHPAVATGIRQALDTAEPETGTETATGTGTGPGKPAGGLTVA
;
A
#
# COMPACT_ATOMS: atom_id res chain seq x y z
N MET A 1 -34.77 -4.61 -13.28
CA MET A 1 -33.64 -4.77 -12.34
C MET A 1 -33.00 -6.12 -12.61
N LYS A 2 -31.83 -6.14 -13.28
CA LYS A 2 -31.03 -7.34 -13.55
C LYS A 2 -29.68 -7.12 -12.89
N VAL A 3 -29.37 -7.94 -11.88
CA VAL A 3 -28.05 -7.98 -11.22
C VAL A 3 -27.10 -8.63 -12.21
N THR A 4 -26.09 -7.89 -12.66
CA THR A 4 -25.10 -8.36 -13.60
C THR A 4 -24.11 -9.33 -12.94
N THR A 5 -23.98 -10.46 -13.61
CA THR A 5 -23.20 -11.66 -13.34
C THR A 5 -21.68 -11.39 -13.35
N ALA A 6 -21.15 -10.58 -12.44
CA ALA A 6 -19.72 -10.27 -12.36
C ALA A 6 -18.95 -11.15 -11.33
N ALA A 7 -19.64 -11.99 -10.56
CA ALA A 7 -19.02 -12.81 -9.50
C ALA A 7 -18.77 -14.29 -9.87
N LEU A 8 -19.15 -14.72 -11.08
CA LEU A 8 -19.07 -16.14 -11.46
C LEU A 8 -17.64 -16.72 -11.72
N PRO A 9 -16.59 -15.96 -12.09
CA PRO A 9 -15.30 -16.59 -12.40
C PRO A 9 -14.43 -16.90 -11.16
N LEU A 10 -14.86 -16.52 -9.95
CA LEU A 10 -14.13 -16.76 -8.69
C LEU A 10 -14.61 -17.99 -7.91
N LEU A 11 -15.72 -18.61 -8.31
CA LEU A 11 -16.30 -19.78 -7.65
C LEU A 11 -15.34 -20.99 -7.52
N PRO A 12 -14.52 -21.35 -8.52
CA PRO A 12 -13.63 -22.50 -8.40
C PRO A 12 -12.43 -22.26 -7.48
N LEU A 13 -12.10 -20.99 -7.17
CA LEU A 13 -11.09 -20.62 -6.18
C LEU A 13 -11.65 -20.74 -4.75
N PHE A 14 -12.92 -20.37 -4.56
CA PHE A 14 -13.62 -20.49 -3.28
C PHE A 14 -13.84 -21.95 -2.84
N GLN A 15 -14.16 -22.85 -3.78
CA GLN A 15 -14.35 -24.29 -3.48
C GLN A 15 -13.07 -25.03 -3.06
N ARG A 16 -11.88 -24.50 -3.38
CA ARG A 16 -10.60 -25.10 -2.95
C ARG A 16 -10.15 -24.65 -1.56
N LEU A 17 -10.72 -23.57 -1.01
CA LEU A 17 -10.28 -22.97 0.26
C LEU A 17 -11.18 -23.30 1.46
N LEU A 18 -12.40 -23.81 1.25
CA LEU A 18 -13.36 -24.15 2.32
C LEU A 18 -14.13 -25.43 1.94
N PRO A 19 -13.76 -26.62 2.47
CA PRO A 19 -14.36 -27.88 2.06
C PRO A 19 -15.75 -28.16 2.67
N ASP A 20 -16.21 -27.38 3.65
CA ASP A 20 -17.47 -27.64 4.37
C ASP A 20 -18.44 -26.45 4.34
N LEU A 21 -19.04 -26.18 3.18
CA LEU A 21 -20.28 -25.41 3.08
C LEU A 21 -21.40 -26.34 2.56
N PRO A 22 -22.57 -26.41 3.23
CA PRO A 22 -23.65 -27.31 2.83
C PRO A 22 -24.25 -26.88 1.48
N GLY A 23 -24.42 -27.86 0.59
CA GLY A 23 -24.87 -27.68 -0.78
C GLY A 23 -26.26 -27.03 -0.90
N ILE A 24 -26.38 -26.06 -1.81
CA ILE A 24 -27.66 -25.50 -2.24
C ILE A 24 -28.37 -26.54 -3.13
N PRO A 25 -29.61 -26.96 -2.83
CA PRO A 25 -30.32 -27.94 -3.63
C PRO A 25 -30.98 -27.29 -4.86
N GLY A 26 -30.83 -27.93 -6.03
CA GLY A 26 -31.70 -27.71 -7.20
C GLY A 26 -30.98 -27.32 -8.49
N LEU A 27 -30.41 -28.30 -9.19
CA LEU A 27 -30.23 -28.29 -10.65
C LEU A 27 -30.42 -29.74 -11.16
N PRO A 28 -31.18 -29.97 -12.25
CA PRO A 28 -31.51 -31.31 -12.71
C PRO A 28 -30.32 -31.97 -13.42
N ALA A 29 -30.21 -33.30 -13.25
CA ALA A 29 -29.21 -34.12 -13.93
C ALA A 29 -29.43 -34.12 -15.45
N ILE A 30 -28.37 -33.87 -16.21
CA ILE A 30 -28.34 -34.07 -17.66
C ILE A 30 -27.82 -35.50 -17.92
N PRO A 31 -28.62 -36.42 -18.48
CA PRO A 31 -28.15 -37.75 -18.82
C PRO A 31 -27.46 -37.75 -20.20
N GLY A 32 -26.27 -38.37 -20.26
CA GLY A 32 -25.62 -38.73 -21.52
C GLY A 32 -24.24 -38.11 -21.74
N LEU A 33 -23.20 -38.74 -21.20
CA LEU A 33 -21.83 -38.67 -21.74
C LEU A 33 -21.23 -40.09 -21.66
N PRO A 34 -20.56 -40.57 -22.73
CA PRO A 34 -20.06 -41.94 -22.80
C PRO A 34 -18.79 -42.12 -21.94
N SER A 35 -18.63 -43.32 -21.39
CA SER A 35 -17.48 -43.73 -20.60
C SER A 35 -16.21 -43.80 -21.45
N ILE A 36 -15.17 -43.04 -21.09
CA ILE A 36 -13.83 -43.18 -21.68
C ILE A 36 -13.05 -44.21 -20.83
N PRO A 37 -12.62 -45.35 -21.39
CA PRO A 37 -11.83 -46.33 -20.66
C PRO A 37 -10.35 -45.89 -20.62
N GLY A 38 -9.77 -45.76 -19.42
CA GLY A 38 -8.34 -45.44 -19.26
C GLY A 38 -7.90 -44.74 -17.97
N LEU A 39 -8.64 -44.84 -16.86
CA LEU A 39 -8.27 -44.24 -15.57
C LEU A 39 -8.26 -45.27 -14.44
N SER A 40 -7.50 -46.34 -14.64
CA SER A 40 -7.14 -47.28 -13.58
C SER A 40 -5.62 -47.32 -13.48
N ASP A 41 -5.02 -46.21 -13.05
CA ASP A 41 -3.65 -46.15 -12.51
C ASP A 41 -3.36 -44.77 -11.88
N VAL A 42 -4.20 -44.36 -10.93
CA VAL A 42 -3.86 -43.29 -9.98
C VAL A 42 -3.97 -43.82 -8.56
N ALA A 43 -3.33 -44.96 -8.33
CA ALA A 43 -3.12 -45.55 -7.00
C ALA A 43 -1.62 -45.66 -6.72
N ALA A 44 -0.92 -44.52 -6.77
CA ALA A 44 0.41 -44.35 -6.20
C ALA A 44 0.76 -42.85 -6.13
N LEU A 45 0.24 -42.16 -5.10
CA LEU A 45 0.80 -40.87 -4.69
C LEU A 45 1.99 -41.17 -3.75
N PRO A 46 3.26 -40.97 -4.18
CA PRO A 46 4.38 -41.07 -3.26
C PRO A 46 4.30 -39.93 -2.25
N GLY A 47 4.44 -40.28 -0.97
CA GLY A 47 4.40 -39.35 0.16
C GLY A 47 5.46 -38.26 0.05
N ARG A 48 5.00 -37.03 -0.21
CA ARG A 48 5.72 -35.78 0.10
C ARG A 48 4.70 -34.66 0.38
N LEU A 49 4.10 -34.68 1.56
CA LEU A 49 3.38 -33.52 2.14
C LEU A 49 3.99 -33.08 3.49
N THR A 50 5.24 -33.44 3.75
CA THR A 50 6.01 -32.95 4.89
C THR A 50 6.95 -31.84 4.41
N GLY A 51 6.52 -30.57 4.53
CA GLY A 51 7.41 -29.46 4.22
C GLY A 51 6.83 -28.06 4.05
N LEU A 52 5.52 -27.83 4.24
CA LEU A 52 5.03 -26.45 4.34
C LEU A 52 5.54 -25.87 5.66
N SER A 53 6.48 -24.92 5.57
CA SER A 53 6.98 -24.20 6.74
C SER A 53 5.80 -23.61 7.51
N LEU A 54 5.75 -23.80 8.83
CA LEU A 54 4.71 -23.25 9.70
C LEU A 54 4.54 -21.74 9.49
N THR A 55 5.62 -21.03 9.14
CA THR A 55 5.61 -19.60 8.80
C THR A 55 4.78 -19.32 7.55
N LEU A 56 4.95 -20.11 6.50
CA LEU A 56 4.19 -19.96 5.26
C LEU A 56 2.71 -20.28 5.50
N LEU A 57 2.40 -21.32 6.27
CA LEU A 57 1.02 -21.65 6.65
C LEU A 57 0.36 -20.50 7.43
N LYS A 58 1.07 -19.93 8.40
CA LYS A 58 0.58 -18.77 9.19
C LYS A 58 0.38 -17.53 8.31
N ALA A 59 1.31 -17.23 7.41
CA ALA A 59 1.21 -16.10 6.50
C ALA A 59 0.02 -16.25 5.55
N SER A 60 -0.17 -17.43 4.94
CA SER A 60 -1.32 -17.70 4.08
C SER A 60 -2.65 -17.61 4.84
N ALA A 61 -2.72 -18.10 6.08
CA ALA A 61 -3.91 -17.96 6.91
C ALA A 61 -4.22 -16.49 7.25
N LEU A 62 -3.19 -15.69 7.53
CA LEU A 62 -3.32 -14.25 7.78
C LEU A 62 -3.81 -13.51 6.54
N GLU A 63 -3.24 -13.77 5.36
CA GLU A 63 -3.68 -13.21 4.08
C GLU A 63 -5.16 -13.53 3.80
N ALA A 64 -5.58 -14.78 4.04
CA ALA A 64 -6.97 -15.19 3.86
C ALA A 64 -7.91 -14.45 4.85
N ALA A 65 -7.51 -14.29 6.11
CA ALA A 65 -8.28 -13.56 7.11
C ALA A 65 -8.40 -12.07 6.76
N ILE A 66 -7.32 -11.44 6.27
CA ILE A 66 -7.32 -10.04 5.83
C ILE A 66 -8.20 -9.85 4.60
N LEU A 67 -8.11 -10.76 3.63
CA LEU A 67 -8.94 -10.73 2.44
C LEU A 67 -10.43 -10.88 2.80
N ALA A 68 -10.76 -11.78 3.72
CA ALA A 68 -12.12 -11.94 4.22
C ALA A 68 -12.61 -10.69 4.96
N GLY A 69 -11.77 -10.09 5.82
CA GLY A 69 -12.05 -8.81 6.47
C GLY A 69 -12.25 -7.66 5.48
N HIS A 70 -11.42 -7.59 4.43
CA HIS A 70 -11.56 -6.62 3.36
C HIS A 70 -12.87 -6.78 2.62
N LEU A 71 -13.25 -8.00 2.25
CA LEU A 71 -14.50 -8.25 1.56
C LEU A 71 -15.72 -7.84 2.40
N LEU A 72 -15.67 -8.04 3.72
CA LEU A 72 -16.70 -7.60 4.66
C LEU A 72 -16.77 -6.07 4.77
N LEU A 73 -15.62 -5.38 4.78
CA LEU A 73 -15.53 -3.93 4.93
C LEU A 73 -15.61 -3.16 3.60
N TYR A 74 -15.48 -3.84 2.46
CA TYR A 74 -15.43 -3.26 1.12
C TYR A 74 -16.56 -2.24 0.85
N PRO A 75 -17.84 -2.51 1.18
CA PRO A 75 -18.91 -1.55 0.93
C PRO A 75 -18.77 -0.23 1.72
N SER A 76 -18.14 -0.29 2.89
CA SER A 76 -18.00 0.84 3.82
C SER A 76 -16.85 1.80 3.48
N GLY A 77 -15.93 1.37 2.61
CA GLY A 77 -14.75 2.11 2.20
C GLY A 77 -14.92 2.98 0.95
N ILE A 78 -16.00 2.83 0.19
CA ILE A 78 -16.19 3.47 -1.13
C ILE A 78 -16.53 4.98 -1.00
N ILE A 79 -17.24 5.38 0.05
CA ILE A 79 -17.69 6.77 0.24
C ILE A 79 -16.57 7.59 0.87
N GLN A 80 -15.93 8.52 0.15
CA GLN A 80 -14.92 9.44 0.73
C GLN A 80 -15.43 10.07 2.04
N GLU A 81 -14.60 10.10 3.09
CA GLU A 81 -15.01 10.68 4.38
C GLU A 81 -15.41 12.14 4.17
N ARG A 82 -16.71 12.45 4.29
CA ARG A 82 -17.14 13.83 4.53
C ARG A 82 -16.70 14.19 5.95
N ARG A 83 -15.75 15.10 6.08
CA ARG A 83 -15.49 15.73 7.37
C ARG A 83 -16.74 16.49 7.83
N PRO A 84 -17.10 16.46 9.12
CA PRO A 84 -17.91 17.52 9.67
C PRO A 84 -17.12 18.81 9.51
N SER A 85 -17.71 19.80 8.83
CA SER A 85 -17.23 21.19 8.90
C SER A 85 -16.99 21.50 10.38
N GLN A 86 -15.89 22.17 10.72
CA GLN A 86 -15.79 22.81 12.02
C GLN A 86 -16.96 23.79 12.12
N ALA A 87 -18.08 23.31 12.66
CA ALA A 87 -19.20 24.15 13.01
C ALA A 87 -18.66 25.09 14.08
N VAL A 88 -18.50 26.36 13.70
CA VAL A 88 -18.40 27.47 14.63
C VAL A 88 -19.56 27.29 15.60
N ARG A 89 -19.26 26.84 16.83
CA ARG A 89 -20.29 26.80 17.86
C ARG A 89 -20.73 28.24 18.11
N PRO A 90 -22.04 28.55 18.14
CA PRO A 90 -22.50 29.80 18.70
C PRO A 90 -21.96 29.89 20.13
N THR A 91 -21.23 30.96 20.44
CA THR A 91 -20.82 31.27 21.80
C THR A 91 -22.07 31.58 22.63
N ASP A 92 -22.52 30.62 23.44
CA ASP A 92 -23.48 30.86 24.50
C ASP A 92 -22.85 31.78 25.55
N ALA A 93 -23.34 33.01 25.63
CA ALA A 93 -22.78 34.12 26.40
C ALA A 93 -22.97 34.02 27.93
N HIS A 94 -23.02 32.81 28.52
CA HIS A 94 -23.31 32.70 29.96
C HIS A 94 -22.70 31.51 30.73
N ALA A 95 -21.58 30.93 30.27
CA ALA A 95 -20.84 29.94 31.07
C ALA A 95 -19.66 30.59 31.84
N PRO A 96 -19.41 30.22 33.11
CA PRO A 96 -18.23 30.68 33.84
C PRO A 96 -16.94 30.19 33.16
N GLN A 97 -16.02 31.13 32.92
CA GLN A 97 -14.79 30.92 32.16
C GLN A 97 -13.86 29.90 32.86
N PRO A 98 -13.48 28.78 32.22
CA PRO A 98 -12.41 27.93 32.73
C PRO A 98 -11.07 28.64 32.62
N SER A 99 -10.21 28.47 33.64
CA SER A 99 -8.87 29.04 33.73
C SER A 99 -8.05 28.83 32.44
N PRO A 100 -7.22 29.80 32.02
CA PRO A 100 -6.46 29.69 30.78
C PRO A 100 -5.52 28.47 30.84
N PRO A 101 -5.49 27.62 29.80
CA PRO A 101 -4.56 26.51 29.73
C PRO A 101 -3.12 27.06 29.70
N ALA A 102 -2.24 26.42 30.48
CA ALA A 102 -0.82 26.76 30.52
C ALA A 102 -0.23 26.83 29.10
N PRO A 103 0.72 27.76 28.83
CA PRO A 103 1.35 27.88 27.52
C PRO A 103 2.06 26.57 27.17
N ARG A 104 1.45 25.78 26.29
CA ARG A 104 2.15 24.67 25.63
C ARG A 104 2.95 25.28 24.50
N LEU A 105 4.28 25.16 24.58
CA LEU A 105 5.17 25.47 23.46
C LEU A 105 4.61 24.78 22.20
N PRO A 106 4.53 25.46 21.04
CA PRO A 106 4.10 24.83 19.80
C PRO A 106 5.05 23.67 19.50
N ALA A 107 4.59 22.43 19.68
CA ALA A 107 5.30 21.30 19.12
C ALA A 107 5.34 21.51 17.60
N PRO A 108 6.48 21.26 16.94
CA PRO A 108 6.55 21.33 15.47
C PRO A 108 5.42 20.48 14.90
N ALA A 109 4.53 21.10 14.12
CA ALA A 109 3.40 20.39 13.54
C ALA A 109 3.93 19.33 12.58
N SER A 110 3.68 18.05 12.89
CA SER A 110 4.06 16.96 11.98
C SER A 110 3.35 17.11 10.64
N PRO A 111 4.02 16.85 9.50
CA PRO A 111 3.39 16.88 8.19
C PRO A 111 2.13 16.00 8.13
N PRO A 112 1.08 16.42 7.39
CA PRO A 112 -0.05 15.56 7.06
C PRO A 112 0.41 14.27 6.39
N VAL A 113 -0.27 13.17 6.69
CA VAL A 113 0.02 11.85 6.11
C VAL A 113 -1.09 11.46 5.14
N VAL A 114 -0.72 11.22 3.88
CA VAL A 114 -1.64 10.75 2.83
C VAL A 114 -1.46 9.25 2.62
N LEU A 115 -2.54 8.48 2.68
CA LEU A 115 -2.55 7.03 2.53
C LEU A 115 -3.18 6.64 1.19
N LEU A 116 -2.46 5.86 0.38
CA LEU A 116 -2.86 5.44 -0.96
C LEU A 116 -2.94 3.92 -1.06
N HIS A 117 -4.15 3.42 -1.30
CA HIS A 117 -4.44 1.98 -1.30
C HIS A 117 -4.00 1.30 -2.60
N GLY A 118 -4.05 -0.04 -2.63
CA GLY A 118 -3.69 -0.86 -3.79
C GLY A 118 -4.84 -1.08 -4.80
N PHE A 119 -4.61 -1.99 -5.76
CA PHE A 119 -5.58 -2.37 -6.79
C PHE A 119 -6.76 -3.16 -6.22
N ILE A 120 -7.99 -2.78 -6.58
CA ILE A 120 -9.26 -3.36 -6.05
C ILE A 120 -9.36 -3.24 -4.53
N ASP A 121 -8.71 -2.22 -3.96
CA ASP A 121 -8.78 -1.94 -2.54
C ASP A 121 -9.42 -0.59 -2.24
N ASN A 122 -9.56 -0.27 -0.96
CA ASN A 122 -10.09 1.02 -0.51
C ASN A 122 -9.42 1.42 0.82
N ARG A 123 -9.74 2.60 1.35
CA ARG A 123 -9.19 3.10 2.62
C ARG A 123 -9.25 2.14 3.83
N SER A 124 -10.10 1.11 3.82
CA SER A 124 -10.22 0.17 4.95
C SER A 124 -8.94 -0.62 5.22
N VAL A 125 -8.05 -0.80 4.22
CA VAL A 125 -6.70 -1.39 4.42
C VAL A 125 -5.90 -0.68 5.49
N PHE A 126 -6.10 0.63 5.59
CA PHE A 126 -5.31 1.47 6.45
C PHE A 126 -5.96 1.68 7.81
N LEU A 127 -7.05 0.98 8.15
CA LEU A 127 -7.73 1.17 9.45
C LEU A 127 -6.77 0.98 10.62
N LEU A 128 -5.94 -0.07 10.60
CA LEU A 128 -4.97 -0.32 11.66
C LEU A 128 -3.79 0.65 11.62
N LEU A 129 -3.28 0.95 10.41
CA LEU A 129 -2.21 1.94 10.25
C LEU A 129 -2.64 3.33 10.74
N ARG A 130 -3.81 3.82 10.32
CA ARG A 130 -4.37 5.11 10.73
C ARG A 130 -4.60 5.18 12.23
N ARG A 131 -5.11 4.10 12.85
CA ARG A 131 -5.24 4.02 14.32
C ARG A 131 -3.87 4.11 15.00
N SER A 132 -2.88 3.36 14.51
CA SER A 132 -1.53 3.38 15.05
C SER A 132 -0.89 4.78 14.97
N LEU A 133 -0.95 5.41 13.79
CA LEU A 133 -0.43 6.77 13.58
C LEU A 133 -1.15 7.81 14.46
N ALA A 134 -2.49 7.72 14.58
CA ALA A 134 -3.28 8.63 15.41
C ALA A 134 -2.97 8.48 16.90
N GLN A 135 -2.80 7.24 17.39
CA GLN A 135 -2.39 6.96 18.77
C GLN A 135 -1.02 7.55 19.11
N HIS A 136 -0.15 7.73 18.11
CA HIS A 136 1.19 8.28 18.26
C HIS A 136 1.28 9.76 17.84
N GLY A 137 0.16 10.48 17.85
CA GLY A 137 0.14 11.94 17.75
C GLY A 137 0.07 12.52 16.34
N ARG A 138 -0.03 11.69 15.29
CA ARG A 138 -0.32 12.18 13.93
C ARG A 138 -1.80 12.54 13.81
N ARG A 139 -2.11 13.82 13.56
CA ARG A 139 -3.48 14.35 13.60
C ARG A 139 -4.13 14.50 12.23
N GLU A 140 -3.36 14.91 11.22
CA GLU A 140 -3.84 15.03 9.84
C GLU A 140 -3.45 13.77 9.07
N ILE A 141 -4.35 12.78 9.06
CA ILE A 141 -4.19 11.55 8.28
C ILE A 141 -5.37 11.45 7.32
N GLU A 142 -5.09 11.39 6.03
CA GLU A 142 -6.09 11.31 4.97
C GLU A 142 -5.85 10.11 4.08
N SER A 143 -6.93 9.49 3.59
CA SER A 143 -6.85 8.39 2.64
C SER A 143 -7.46 8.81 1.32
N LEU A 144 -6.68 8.74 0.25
CA LEU A 144 -7.17 9.00 -1.09
C LEU A 144 -7.79 7.71 -1.64
N ASN A 145 -9.09 7.75 -1.90
CA ASN A 145 -9.75 6.74 -2.71
C ASN A 145 -9.73 7.22 -4.17
N TYR A 146 -9.02 6.52 -5.04
CA TYR A 146 -9.19 6.72 -6.49
C TYR A 146 -10.26 5.76 -7.01
N SER A 147 -10.99 6.18 -8.05
CA SER A 147 -12.06 5.36 -8.60
C SER A 147 -11.49 4.04 -9.12
N PRO A 148 -12.13 2.88 -8.88
CA PRO A 148 -11.77 1.61 -9.53
C PRO A 148 -11.85 1.70 -11.07
N LEU A 149 -12.57 2.68 -11.60
CA LEU A 149 -12.63 2.98 -13.03
C LEU A 149 -11.39 3.76 -13.52
N THR A 150 -10.56 4.27 -12.62
CA THR A 150 -9.26 4.87 -12.96
C THR A 150 -8.38 3.74 -13.49
N CYS A 151 -8.26 3.70 -14.80
CA CYS A 151 -7.56 2.64 -15.52
C CYS A 151 -6.09 2.99 -15.82
N ASP A 152 -5.62 4.16 -15.37
CA ASP A 152 -4.32 4.73 -15.73
C ASP A 152 -3.59 5.31 -14.51
N ILE A 153 -2.32 4.94 -14.34
CA ILE A 153 -1.48 5.36 -13.21
C ILE A 153 -1.15 6.85 -13.29
N ARG A 154 -0.97 7.40 -14.50
CA ARG A 154 -0.62 8.82 -14.67
C ARG A 154 -1.80 9.69 -14.25
N THR A 155 -3.00 9.35 -14.70
CA THR A 155 -4.24 10.02 -14.26
C THR A 155 -4.44 9.90 -12.75
N ALA A 156 -4.17 8.74 -12.16
CA ALA A 156 -4.23 8.58 -10.70
C ALA A 156 -3.19 9.46 -9.97
N ALA A 157 -2.01 9.66 -10.55
CA ALA A 157 -0.98 10.53 -9.99
C ALA A 157 -1.34 12.03 -10.11
N GLU A 158 -2.03 12.44 -11.18
CA GLU A 158 -2.60 13.80 -11.30
C GLU A 158 -3.72 14.06 -10.26
N LEU A 159 -4.53 13.03 -9.96
CA LEU A 159 -5.51 13.09 -8.88
C LEU A 159 -4.82 13.25 -7.52
N LEU A 160 -3.71 12.54 -7.32
CA LEU A 160 -2.90 12.69 -6.11
C LEU A 160 -2.31 14.10 -6.00
N ASP A 161 -1.76 14.67 -7.07
CA ASP A 161 -1.20 16.03 -7.06
C ASP A 161 -2.22 17.06 -6.58
N ARG A 162 -3.42 17.06 -7.17
CA ARG A 162 -4.50 17.98 -6.76
C ARG A 162 -4.87 17.80 -5.30
N HIS A 163 -4.98 16.57 -4.83
CA HIS A 163 -5.34 16.31 -3.44
C HIS A 163 -4.23 16.74 -2.46
N VAL A 164 -2.96 16.56 -2.82
CA VAL A 164 -1.83 17.02 -2.01
C VAL A 164 -1.81 18.55 -1.92
N GLU A 165 -2.06 19.26 -3.01
CA GLU A 165 -2.18 20.72 -2.99
C GLU A 165 -3.35 21.17 -2.09
N GLU A 166 -4.53 20.58 -2.23
CA GLU A 166 -5.68 20.87 -1.36
C GLU A 166 -5.37 20.65 0.14
N ILE A 167 -4.64 19.59 0.47
CA ILE A 167 -4.20 19.32 1.85
C ILE A 167 -3.23 20.40 2.31
N CYS A 168 -2.24 20.77 1.51
CA CYS A 168 -1.26 21.79 1.84
C CYS A 168 -1.92 23.15 2.07
N GLU A 169 -2.80 23.57 1.16
CA GLU A 169 -3.58 24.81 1.25
C GLU A 169 -4.44 24.83 2.53
N ARG A 170 -5.14 23.73 2.81
CA ARG A 170 -6.07 23.64 3.95
C ARG A 170 -5.35 23.57 5.30
N THR A 171 -4.22 22.89 5.36
CA THR A 171 -3.48 22.67 6.63
C THR A 171 -2.42 23.74 6.88
N GLY A 172 -2.05 24.51 5.87
CA GLY A 172 -0.90 25.42 5.91
C GLY A 172 0.44 24.68 5.91
N SER A 173 0.45 23.36 5.69
CA SER A 173 1.68 22.58 5.65
C SER A 173 2.35 22.72 4.27
N GLU A 174 3.66 22.93 4.26
CA GLU A 174 4.41 23.06 3.00
C GLU A 174 4.58 21.72 2.28
N ARG A 175 4.64 20.63 3.05
CA ARG A 175 4.89 19.27 2.59
C ARG A 175 4.01 18.26 3.32
N VAL A 176 3.80 17.12 2.70
CA VAL A 176 3.12 15.94 3.25
C VAL A 176 4.08 14.75 3.29
N ASP A 177 3.73 13.76 4.12
CA ASP A 177 4.25 12.42 3.99
C ASP A 177 3.23 11.53 3.28
N VAL A 178 3.68 10.55 2.51
CA VAL A 178 2.81 9.63 1.76
C VAL A 178 3.13 8.19 2.13
N VAL A 179 2.12 7.38 2.36
CA VAL A 179 2.24 5.92 2.51
C VAL A 179 1.39 5.25 1.44
N GLY A 180 2.04 4.57 0.50
CA GLY A 180 1.39 3.85 -0.59
C GLY A 180 1.55 2.34 -0.47
N HIS A 181 0.45 1.60 -0.60
CA HIS A 181 0.48 0.13 -0.67
C HIS A 181 0.32 -0.34 -2.11
N SER A 182 1.16 -1.28 -2.55
CA SER A 182 1.08 -1.90 -3.86
C SER A 182 1.02 -0.84 -4.98
N LEU A 183 -0.03 -0.86 -5.81
CA LEU A 183 -0.35 0.16 -6.81
C LEU A 183 -0.32 1.61 -6.28
N GLY A 184 -0.81 1.86 -5.05
CA GLY A 184 -0.83 3.19 -4.45
C GLY A 184 0.57 3.79 -4.27
N GLY A 185 1.56 2.95 -3.96
CA GLY A 185 2.95 3.38 -3.90
C GLY A 185 3.53 3.70 -5.28
N LEU A 186 3.08 3.00 -6.32
CA LEU A 186 3.53 3.26 -7.70
C LEU A 186 2.95 4.59 -8.22
N ILE A 187 1.68 4.86 -7.91
CA ILE A 187 1.03 6.16 -8.18
C ILE A 187 1.78 7.29 -7.49
N ALA A 188 2.07 7.14 -6.19
CA ALA A 188 2.80 8.13 -5.42
C ALA A 188 4.23 8.36 -5.94
N ARG A 189 4.94 7.28 -6.30
CA ARG A 189 6.27 7.37 -6.90
C ARG A 189 6.24 8.12 -8.24
N TYR A 190 5.26 7.83 -9.09
CA TYR A 190 5.07 8.53 -10.36
C TYR A 190 4.81 10.02 -10.15
N TYR A 191 3.93 10.37 -9.20
CA TYR A 191 3.69 11.75 -8.81
C TYR A 191 5.00 12.48 -8.41
N VAL A 192 5.79 11.88 -7.52
CA VAL A 192 7.04 12.47 -7.04
C VAL A 192 8.07 12.65 -8.16
N GLN A 193 8.33 11.59 -8.94
CA GLN A 193 9.41 11.60 -9.95
C GLN A 193 9.04 12.30 -11.27
N ARG A 194 7.76 12.26 -11.68
CA ARG A 194 7.35 12.66 -13.05
C ARG A 194 6.44 13.87 -13.09
N LEU A 195 5.71 14.17 -12.01
CA LEU A 195 4.79 15.31 -11.94
C LEU A 195 5.29 16.42 -11.01
N GLY A 196 6.55 16.34 -10.58
CA GLY A 196 7.17 17.34 -9.70
C GLY A 196 6.66 17.29 -8.26
N GLY A 197 6.08 16.16 -7.83
CA GLY A 197 5.60 15.98 -6.45
C GLY A 197 6.70 16.05 -5.40
N ASP A 198 7.98 15.95 -5.80
CA ASP A 198 9.15 16.20 -4.94
C ASP A 198 9.03 17.45 -4.05
N ARG A 199 8.46 18.52 -4.61
CA ARG A 199 8.31 19.79 -3.90
C ARG A 199 7.37 19.69 -2.69
N ARG A 200 6.40 18.77 -2.73
CA ARG A 200 5.36 18.59 -1.71
C ARG A 200 5.54 17.33 -0.88
N VAL A 201 6.29 16.33 -1.33
CA VAL A 201 6.42 15.07 -0.60
C VAL A 201 7.76 15.03 0.12
N ARG A 202 7.71 15.03 1.46
CA ARG A 202 8.89 14.90 2.32
C ARG A 202 9.38 13.45 2.34
N THR A 203 8.50 12.54 2.76
CA THR A 203 8.79 11.10 2.82
C THR A 203 7.73 10.33 2.05
N LEU A 204 8.15 9.41 1.17
CA LEU A 204 7.30 8.41 0.54
C LEU A 204 7.65 7.02 1.07
N VAL A 205 6.73 6.44 1.84
CA VAL A 205 6.80 5.06 2.29
C VAL A 205 6.01 4.17 1.34
N THR A 206 6.62 3.11 0.82
CA THR A 206 5.95 2.14 -0.06
C THR A 206 5.91 0.76 0.56
N LEU A 207 4.79 0.05 0.41
CA LEU A 207 4.57 -1.28 0.97
C LEU A 207 4.29 -2.27 -0.17
N GLY A 208 5.23 -3.18 -0.46
CA GLY A 208 5.04 -4.20 -1.51
C GLY A 208 4.76 -3.61 -2.89
N THR A 209 5.34 -2.45 -3.20
CA THR A 209 5.04 -1.73 -4.45
C THR A 209 5.87 -2.28 -5.61
N PRO A 210 5.26 -2.60 -6.77
CA PRO A 210 5.99 -3.12 -7.94
C PRO A 210 6.80 -2.04 -8.67
N HIS A 211 7.91 -1.64 -8.06
CA HIS A 211 8.81 -0.58 -8.54
C HIS A 211 9.48 -0.89 -9.88
N ALA A 212 9.82 -2.16 -10.12
CA ALA A 212 10.32 -2.65 -11.42
C ALA A 212 9.23 -3.36 -12.25
N GLY A 213 7.96 -3.26 -11.81
CA GLY A 213 6.85 -4.06 -12.29
C GLY A 213 6.83 -5.47 -11.70
N THR A 214 5.70 -6.17 -11.81
CA THR A 214 5.55 -7.56 -11.36
C THR A 214 4.88 -8.45 -12.41
N LYS A 215 5.25 -9.73 -12.44
CA LYS A 215 4.61 -10.72 -13.31
C LYS A 215 3.30 -11.18 -12.70
N VAL A 216 2.20 -10.60 -13.17
CA VAL A 216 0.86 -10.99 -12.74
C VAL A 216 0.32 -12.22 -13.49
N VAL A 217 -0.60 -12.94 -12.85
CA VAL A 217 -1.31 -14.08 -13.46
C VAL A 217 -2.10 -13.65 -14.71
N PRO A 218 -2.20 -14.50 -15.76
CA PRO A 218 -2.86 -14.17 -17.02
C PRO A 218 -4.29 -13.62 -16.91
N LEU A 219 -5.05 -13.98 -15.87
CA LEU A 219 -6.43 -13.52 -15.69
C LEU A 219 -6.52 -12.06 -15.18
N ALA A 220 -5.52 -11.58 -14.44
CA ALA A 220 -5.45 -10.19 -13.97
C ALA A 220 -5.12 -9.20 -15.10
N ASN A 221 -4.62 -9.69 -16.23
CA ASN A 221 -4.20 -8.90 -17.39
C ASN A 221 -5.34 -8.21 -18.16
N ALA A 222 -6.60 -8.55 -17.86
CA ALA A 222 -7.75 -7.93 -18.48
C ALA A 222 -7.90 -6.45 -18.10
N HIS A 223 -7.40 -6.03 -16.93
CA HIS A 223 -7.54 -4.65 -16.47
C HIS A 223 -6.38 -3.76 -16.97
N PRO A 224 -6.65 -2.57 -17.57
CA PRO A 224 -5.58 -1.72 -18.11
C PRO A 224 -4.51 -1.32 -17.09
N ILE A 225 -4.91 -0.99 -15.85
CA ILE A 225 -3.96 -0.61 -14.79
C ILE A 225 -2.99 -1.74 -14.42
N VAL A 226 -3.44 -3.00 -14.49
CA VAL A 226 -2.60 -4.16 -14.21
C VAL A 226 -1.54 -4.33 -15.31
N ARG A 227 -1.89 -4.00 -16.56
CA ARG A 227 -0.92 -4.00 -17.67
C ARG A 227 0.18 -2.95 -17.48
N GLN A 228 -0.14 -1.82 -16.83
CA GLN A 228 0.83 -0.77 -16.53
C GLN A 228 1.79 -1.16 -15.40
N MET A 229 1.43 -2.12 -14.54
CA MET A 229 2.31 -2.64 -13.49
C MET A 229 3.24 -3.76 -13.97
N ARG A 230 3.26 -4.10 -15.26
CA ARG A 230 4.15 -5.14 -15.78
C ARG A 230 5.58 -4.61 -15.97
N PRO A 231 6.60 -5.47 -15.84
CA PRO A 231 7.95 -5.15 -16.26
C PRO A 231 7.97 -4.69 -17.72
N GLY A 232 8.69 -3.61 -18.01
CA GLY A 232 8.79 -3.02 -19.35
C GLY A 232 7.51 -2.34 -19.85
N SER A 233 6.53 -2.07 -18.99
CA SER A 233 5.43 -1.19 -19.39
C SER A 233 5.94 0.25 -19.57
N PRO A 234 5.25 1.10 -20.36
CA PRO A 234 5.65 2.51 -20.51
C PRO A 234 5.74 3.28 -19.19
N VAL A 235 4.90 2.94 -18.20
CA VAL A 235 4.92 3.57 -16.88
C VAL A 235 6.16 3.15 -16.08
N ILE A 236 6.51 1.86 -16.12
CA ILE A 236 7.72 1.36 -15.44
C ILE A 236 8.97 1.92 -16.14
N GLU A 237 9.02 1.94 -17.46
CA GLU A 237 10.11 2.54 -18.22
C GLU A 237 10.22 4.05 -17.98
N GLU A 238 9.10 4.75 -17.82
CA GLU A 238 9.14 6.13 -17.38
C GLU A 238 9.78 6.26 -16.01
N LEU A 239 9.44 5.40 -15.05
CA LEU A 239 10.00 5.45 -13.69
C LEU A 239 11.48 5.09 -13.58
N THR A 240 12.09 4.48 -14.61
CA THR A 240 13.54 4.20 -14.66
C THR A 240 14.36 5.35 -15.26
N ARG A 241 13.74 6.33 -15.93
CA ARG A 241 14.46 7.48 -16.48
C ARG A 241 15.10 8.33 -15.36
N PRO A 242 16.13 9.13 -15.64
CA PRO A 242 16.70 10.02 -14.63
C PRO A 242 15.65 10.92 -13.94
N ALA A 243 15.87 11.19 -12.66
CA ALA A 243 15.07 12.06 -11.81
C ALA A 243 15.98 12.97 -10.97
N PRO A 244 16.83 13.79 -11.62
CA PRO A 244 17.87 14.54 -10.94
C PRO A 244 17.28 15.55 -9.95
N GLY A 245 17.91 15.67 -8.78
CA GLY A 245 17.52 16.63 -7.75
C GLY A 245 16.26 16.25 -6.97
N CYS A 246 15.79 15.00 -7.07
CA CYS A 246 14.74 14.51 -6.19
C CYS A 246 15.26 14.40 -4.75
N ARG A 247 14.65 15.16 -3.84
CA ARG A 247 14.94 15.28 -2.42
C ARG A 247 14.01 14.43 -1.56
N THR A 248 12.84 14.03 -2.08
CA THR A 248 11.94 13.13 -1.35
C THR A 248 12.70 11.90 -0.86
N ARG A 249 12.57 11.59 0.43
CA ARG A 249 13.10 10.35 1.00
C ARG A 249 12.15 9.20 0.72
N PHE A 250 12.67 8.10 0.19
CA PHE A 250 11.90 6.89 -0.08
C PHE A 250 12.23 5.80 0.94
N VAL A 251 11.21 5.17 1.50
CA VAL A 251 11.37 3.98 2.35
C VAL A 251 10.50 2.86 1.80
N SER A 252 11.13 1.83 1.22
CA SER A 252 10.40 0.72 0.60
C SER A 252 10.42 -0.51 1.50
N PHE A 253 9.25 -0.87 2.04
CA PHE A 253 9.03 -2.12 2.73
C PHE A 253 8.71 -3.22 1.72
N TRP A 254 9.50 -4.29 1.75
CA TRP A 254 9.29 -5.47 0.92
C TRP A 254 9.33 -6.73 1.78
N SER A 255 8.64 -7.79 1.37
CA SER A 255 8.57 -9.03 2.13
C SER A 255 8.96 -10.27 1.35
N ASP A 256 9.51 -11.25 2.07
CA ASP A 256 9.91 -12.55 1.52
C ASP A 256 8.73 -13.51 1.27
N LEU A 257 7.55 -13.21 1.80
CA LEU A 257 6.30 -13.95 1.55
C LEU A 257 5.29 -13.17 0.70
N ASP A 258 5.73 -12.11 0.01
CA ASP A 258 4.90 -11.36 -0.91
C ASP A 258 4.79 -12.07 -2.27
N HIS A 259 3.82 -12.97 -2.40
CA HIS A 259 3.59 -13.74 -3.63
C HIS A 259 3.02 -12.91 -4.80
N VAL A 260 2.67 -11.65 -4.59
CA VAL A 260 2.27 -10.74 -5.67
C VAL A 260 3.50 -10.22 -6.41
N MET A 261 4.67 -10.29 -5.79
CA MET A 261 5.93 -9.78 -6.32
C MET A 261 6.75 -10.92 -6.95
N ASP A 262 6.88 -10.89 -8.28
CA ASP A 262 7.70 -11.86 -9.03
C ASP A 262 8.58 -11.14 -10.08
N PRO A 263 9.91 -11.07 -9.86
CA PRO A 263 10.64 -11.47 -8.64
C PRO A 263 10.31 -10.64 -7.39
N LEU A 264 10.62 -11.12 -6.17
CA LEU A 264 10.35 -10.41 -4.91
C LEU A 264 11.06 -9.05 -4.85
N GLU A 265 12.27 -8.99 -5.41
CA GLU A 265 13.13 -7.81 -5.45
C GLU A 265 12.53 -6.67 -6.27
N THR A 266 11.48 -6.94 -7.06
CA THR A 266 10.73 -5.89 -7.76
C THR A 266 10.01 -4.94 -6.79
N ALA A 267 9.86 -5.31 -5.51
CA ALA A 267 9.40 -4.45 -4.43
C ALA A 267 10.50 -3.59 -3.80
N CYS A 268 11.77 -3.87 -4.10
CA CYS A 268 12.86 -2.97 -3.76
C CYS A 268 12.86 -1.80 -4.74
N LEU A 269 13.08 -0.60 -4.22
CA LEU A 269 13.32 0.57 -5.04
C LEU A 269 14.84 0.73 -5.20
N ASP A 270 15.31 0.61 -6.44
CA ASP A 270 16.70 0.89 -6.82
C ASP A 270 16.69 1.91 -7.95
N HIS A 271 17.27 3.09 -7.69
CA HIS A 271 17.32 4.19 -8.63
C HIS A 271 18.47 5.14 -8.28
N PRO A 272 19.36 5.49 -9.22
CA PRO A 272 20.58 6.24 -8.91
C PRO A 272 20.32 7.66 -8.38
N ASP A 273 19.24 8.30 -8.82
CA ASP A 273 18.92 9.67 -8.41
C ASP A 273 18.03 9.78 -7.14
N LEU A 274 17.61 8.66 -6.54
CA LEU A 274 16.67 8.70 -5.41
C LEU A 274 17.38 8.37 -4.10
N THR A 275 16.97 9.03 -3.02
CA THR A 275 17.40 8.67 -1.66
C THR A 275 16.49 7.55 -1.14
N VAL A 276 16.98 6.31 -1.14
CA VAL A 276 16.16 5.12 -0.86
C VAL A 276 16.70 4.31 0.32
N GLU A 277 15.79 3.92 1.19
CA GLU A 277 16.00 2.88 2.21
C GLU A 277 15.07 1.69 1.91
N ASN A 278 15.65 0.52 1.64
CA ASN A 278 14.87 -0.73 1.47
C ASN A 278 14.83 -1.49 2.79
N VAL A 279 13.64 -1.70 3.34
CA VAL A 279 13.38 -2.40 4.61
C VAL A 279 12.76 -3.76 4.30
N ARG A 280 13.48 -4.83 4.64
CA ARG A 280 12.93 -6.19 4.52
C ARG A 280 12.10 -6.51 5.76
N VAL A 281 10.91 -7.06 5.54
CA VAL A 281 10.08 -7.66 6.59
C VAL A 281 9.86 -9.13 6.30
N SER A 282 9.94 -9.98 7.32
CA SER A 282 9.88 -11.43 7.13
C SER A 282 8.55 -12.02 7.59
N GLY A 283 8.06 -13.01 6.87
CA GLY A 283 6.87 -13.76 7.29
C GLY A 283 5.53 -13.06 7.04
N ILE A 284 5.51 -12.00 6.25
CA ILE A 284 4.34 -11.13 6.03
C ILE A 284 3.94 -11.20 4.56
N GLY A 285 2.68 -11.50 4.26
CA GLY A 285 2.19 -11.49 2.88
C GLY A 285 1.86 -10.07 2.38
N HIS A 286 1.47 -9.98 1.10
CA HIS A 286 1.20 -8.71 0.42
C HIS A 286 0.10 -7.88 1.09
N LEU A 287 -1.03 -8.50 1.46
CA LEU A 287 -2.17 -7.82 2.07
C LEU A 287 -1.93 -7.54 3.56
N ALA A 288 -1.04 -8.29 4.19
CA ALA A 288 -0.64 -8.10 5.58
C ALA A 288 0.25 -6.88 5.81
N LEU A 289 1.01 -6.43 4.82
CA LEU A 289 1.90 -5.27 4.93
C LEU A 289 1.23 -4.01 5.54
N PRO A 290 0.09 -3.49 5.04
CA PRO A 290 -0.54 -2.28 5.59
C PRO A 290 -1.18 -2.46 6.97
N VAL A 291 -1.40 -3.70 7.42
CA VAL A 291 -2.15 -4.02 8.66
C VAL A 291 -1.28 -4.63 9.75
N HIS A 292 -0.05 -5.04 9.45
CA HIS A 292 0.84 -5.70 10.39
C HIS A 292 1.45 -4.72 11.40
N PRO A 293 1.39 -4.98 12.73
CA PRO A 293 1.88 -4.03 13.75
C PRO A 293 3.36 -3.68 13.64
N ALA A 294 4.21 -4.65 13.27
CA ALA A 294 5.64 -4.42 13.10
C ALA A 294 5.92 -3.46 11.92
N VAL A 295 5.15 -3.61 10.83
CA VAL A 295 5.25 -2.71 9.66
C VAL A 295 4.73 -1.33 10.03
N ALA A 296 3.60 -1.22 10.74
CA ALA A 296 3.10 0.06 11.25
C ALA A 296 4.11 0.79 12.14
N THR A 297 4.85 0.04 12.98
CA THR A 297 5.93 0.58 13.81
C THR A 297 7.09 1.09 12.97
N GLY A 298 7.51 0.33 11.96
CA GLY A 298 8.54 0.75 11.00
C GLY A 298 8.13 1.98 10.19
N ILE A 299 6.88 2.04 9.72
CA ILE A 299 6.33 3.22 9.03
C ILE A 299 6.42 4.44 9.95
N ARG A 300 5.99 4.32 11.20
CA ARG A 300 6.08 5.43 12.16
C ARG A 300 7.52 5.91 12.34
N GLN A 301 8.48 4.99 12.53
CA GLN A 301 9.90 5.34 12.64
C GLN A 301 10.40 6.06 11.38
N ALA A 302 10.03 5.56 10.20
CA ALA A 302 10.38 6.18 8.93
C ALA A 302 9.83 7.61 8.81
N LEU A 303 8.61 7.86 9.28
CA LEU A 303 7.96 9.19 9.27
C LEU A 303 8.50 10.13 10.35
N ASP A 304 9.00 9.60 11.47
CA ASP A 304 9.53 10.39 12.59
C ASP A 304 11.01 10.77 12.39
N THR A 305 11.70 10.12 11.45
CA THR A 305 13.10 10.44 11.14
C THR A 305 13.20 11.85 10.56
N ALA A 306 14.00 12.71 11.19
CA ALA A 306 14.26 14.06 10.71
C ALA A 306 15.10 14.03 9.43
N GLU A 307 14.87 14.97 8.51
CA GLU A 307 15.79 15.17 7.39
C GLU A 307 17.18 15.53 7.95
N PRO A 308 18.28 14.96 7.44
CA PRO A 308 19.59 15.52 7.73
C PRO A 308 19.59 16.94 7.15
N GLU A 309 19.69 17.95 8.02
CA GLU A 309 19.78 19.34 7.60
C GLU A 309 20.87 19.45 6.53
N THR A 310 20.49 19.89 5.32
CA THR A 310 21.45 20.30 4.30
C THR A 310 22.28 21.42 4.90
N GLY A 311 23.46 21.04 5.39
CA GLY A 311 24.38 21.93 6.08
C GLY A 311 24.67 23.15 5.22
N THR A 312 24.58 24.30 5.85
CA THR A 312 25.15 25.54 5.34
C THR A 312 26.62 25.28 5.00
N GLU A 313 26.95 25.27 3.71
CA GLU A 313 28.33 25.14 3.23
C GLU A 313 29.16 26.28 3.82
N THR A 314 29.90 25.96 4.88
CA THR A 314 31.14 26.66 5.20
C THR A 314 32.26 25.82 4.61
N ALA A 315 32.80 26.32 3.51
CA ALA A 315 33.91 25.71 2.79
C ALA A 315 35.11 25.49 3.72
N THR A 316 35.61 24.25 3.82
CA THR A 316 37.04 23.94 3.95
C THR A 316 37.32 22.43 3.86
N GLY A 317 38.16 22.04 2.90
CA GLY A 317 39.23 21.04 3.11
C GLY A 317 38.93 19.54 2.99
N THR A 318 39.14 19.00 1.78
CA THR A 318 39.86 17.75 1.44
C THR A 318 39.82 16.52 2.38
N GLY A 319 39.37 15.37 1.84
CA GLY A 319 39.71 14.05 2.38
C GLY A 319 38.90 12.89 1.78
N THR A 320 39.49 12.19 0.80
CA THR A 320 38.94 11.02 0.09
C THR A 320 38.98 9.74 0.94
N GLY A 321 37.89 8.96 0.96
CA GLY A 321 37.86 7.58 1.48
C GLY A 321 36.56 6.86 1.08
N PRO A 322 36.59 5.56 0.68
CA PRO A 322 35.46 4.89 0.06
C PRO A 322 34.38 4.47 1.07
N GLY A 323 33.13 4.70 0.70
CA GLY A 323 31.93 4.40 1.49
C GLY A 323 31.69 2.90 1.68
N LYS A 324 31.34 2.53 2.90
CA LYS A 324 30.91 1.20 3.34
C LYS A 324 29.38 1.09 3.17
N PRO A 325 28.81 -0.04 2.71
CA PRO A 325 27.37 -0.16 2.56
C PRO A 325 26.69 -0.19 3.94
N ALA A 326 25.65 0.64 4.09
CA ALA A 326 24.79 0.69 5.27
C ALA A 326 23.95 -0.60 5.35
N GLY A 327 23.96 -1.24 6.52
CA GLY A 327 23.19 -2.45 6.79
C GLY A 327 21.69 -2.17 6.81
N GLY A 328 20.92 -3.00 6.09
CA GLY A 328 19.46 -2.93 6.08
C GLY A 328 18.86 -3.29 7.43
N LEU A 329 17.91 -2.47 7.90
CA LEU A 329 17.11 -2.76 9.07
C LEU A 329 16.18 -3.94 8.74
N THR A 330 16.32 -5.04 9.46
CA THR A 330 15.36 -6.16 9.40
C THR A 330 14.35 -5.95 10.51
N VAL A 331 13.06 -5.86 10.16
CA VAL A 331 11.98 -5.81 11.15
C VAL A 331 11.42 -7.23 11.27
N ALA A 332 11.64 -7.86 12.43
CA ALA A 332 11.13 -9.18 12.80
C ALA A 332 9.77 -9.10 13.52
#